data_AF-A0A7R9TGZ1-F1
#
_entry.id   AF-A0A7R9TGZ1-F1
#
_cell.length_a   1.000
_cell.length_b   1.000
_cell.length_c   1.000
_cell.angle_alpha   90.00
_cell.angle_beta   90.00
_cell.angle_gamma   90.00
#
_symmetry.space_group_name_H-M   'P 1'
#
loop_
_entity.id
_entity.type
_entity.pdbx_description
1 polymer ?
#
loop_
_entity_poly.entity_id
_entity_poly.type
_entity_poly.pdbx_seq_one_letter_code
_entity_poly.pdbx_strand_id
1 'polypeptide(L)'
;MIVSFALLLFVVDIAESFTDDQTNAELFRSKMMLSLTAVRLSTDSIFGWTGRRASSGIEVAILAIQGWFHWLLLSIAGAVIVARALKPLRQVIFAPDACLSDRDLSVRMQVIRHSTVTLYNLQFTMNLVASGGKSWTLPISVPTLARWTSAMPL
;
A
#
# COMPACT_ATOMS: atom_id res chain seq x y z
N MET A 1 -0.99 20.08 1.81
CA MET A 1 -1.97 19.75 2.86
C MET A 1 -1.62 20.40 4.20
N ILE A 2 -0.47 20.11 4.82
CA ILE A 2 -0.12 20.72 6.11
C ILE A 2 -0.02 22.25 5.99
N VAL A 3 0.65 22.76 4.96
CA VAL A 3 0.76 24.20 4.65
C VAL A 3 -0.61 24.86 4.41
N SER A 4 -1.56 24.15 3.79
CA SER A 4 -2.91 24.69 3.54
C SER A 4 -3.74 24.78 4.82
N PHE A 5 -3.62 23.81 5.73
CA PHE A 5 -4.25 23.89 7.05
C PHE A 5 -3.60 24.96 7.95
N ALA A 6 -2.28 25.12 7.89
CA ALA A 6 -1.58 26.22 8.55
C ALA A 6 -2.10 27.60 8.09
N LEU A 7 -2.32 27.75 6.78
CA LEU A 7 -2.83 28.98 6.19
C LEU A 7 -4.30 29.23 6.60
N LEU A 8 -5.14 28.19 6.62
CA LEU A 8 -6.52 28.30 7.11
C LEU A 8 -6.59 28.71 8.58
N LEU A 9 -5.78 28.09 9.44
CA LEU A 9 -5.69 28.44 10.85
C LEU A 9 -5.16 29.88 11.05
N PHE A 10 -4.20 30.31 10.23
CA PHE A 10 -3.70 31.68 10.25
C PHE A 10 -4.76 32.71 9.83
N VAL A 11 -5.57 32.41 8.81
CA VAL A 11 -6.64 33.28 8.35
C VAL A 11 -7.77 33.37 9.38
N VAL A 12 -8.15 32.25 10.00
CA VAL A 12 -9.15 32.23 11.09
C VAL A 12 -8.66 33.03 12.29
N ASP A 13 -7.40 32.86 12.67
CA ASP A 13 -6.79 33.59 13.78
C ASP A 13 -6.70 35.10 13.51
N ILE A 14 -6.38 35.53 12.28
CA ILE A 14 -6.46 36.95 11.89
C ILE A 14 -7.90 37.48 11.94
N ALA A 15 -8.87 36.69 11.51
CA ALA A 15 -10.28 37.10 11.47
C ALA A 15 -10.92 37.18 12.87
N GLU A 16 -10.44 36.37 13.82
CA GLU A 16 -10.94 36.33 15.20
C GLU A 16 -10.10 37.18 16.17
N SER A 17 -8.86 37.52 15.81
CA SER A 17 -7.96 38.33 16.65
C SER A 17 -8.24 39.82 16.44
N PHE A 18 -9.04 40.40 17.34
CA PHE A 18 -9.23 41.86 17.41
C PHE A 18 -8.22 42.58 18.33
N THR A 19 -7.36 41.87 19.05
CA THR A 19 -6.44 42.46 20.05
C THR A 19 -5.29 41.51 20.42
N ASP A 20 -4.25 41.38 19.61
CA ASP A 20 -2.99 40.79 20.08
C ASP A 20 -1.78 41.39 19.36
N ASP A 21 -0.81 41.89 20.14
CA ASP A 21 0.42 42.57 19.68
C ASP A 21 1.46 41.62 19.06
N GLN A 22 1.06 40.43 18.62
CA GLN A 22 1.96 39.48 17.98
C GLN A 22 2.19 39.83 16.52
N THR A 23 3.44 39.72 16.08
CA THR A 23 3.75 39.93 14.66
C THR A 23 3.14 38.82 13.81
N ASN A 24 2.58 39.19 12.63
CA ASN A 24 1.96 38.23 11.70
C ASN A 24 2.87 37.04 11.34
N ALA A 25 4.19 37.23 11.35
CA ALA A 25 5.16 36.18 11.06
C ALA A 25 5.29 35.15 12.20
N GLU A 26 5.23 35.58 13.46
CA GLU A 26 5.28 34.70 14.64
C GLU A 26 3.99 33.90 14.77
N LEU A 27 2.84 34.53 14.50
CA LEU A 27 1.54 33.88 14.43
C LEU A 27 1.50 32.79 13.37
N PHE A 28 1.94 33.10 12.14
CA PHE A 28 1.99 32.11 11.06
C PHE A 28 2.92 30.94 11.40
N ARG A 29 4.10 31.22 11.98
CA ARG A 29 5.02 30.16 12.43
C ARG A 29 4.39 29.28 13.51
N SER A 30 3.67 29.88 14.46
CA SER A 30 2.96 29.15 15.53
C SER A 30 1.87 28.25 14.95
N LYS A 31 1.01 28.76 14.06
CA LYS A 31 -0.05 27.96 13.40
C LYS A 31 0.52 26.92 12.44
N MET A 32 1.66 27.18 11.80
CA MET A 32 2.38 26.19 10.99
C MET A 32 2.91 25.06 11.87
N MET A 33 3.58 25.39 12.98
CA MET A 33 4.03 24.39 13.96
C MET A 33 2.85 23.61 14.53
N LEU A 34 1.75 24.29 14.86
CA LEU A 34 0.52 23.67 15.33
C LEU A 34 -0.08 22.75 14.26
N SER A 35 -0.10 23.12 12.98
CA SER A 35 -0.58 22.22 11.91
C SER A 35 0.36 21.00 11.73
N LEU A 36 1.67 21.17 11.94
CA LEU A 36 2.65 20.08 11.87
C LEU A 36 2.53 19.13 13.05
N THR A 37 2.20 19.66 14.24
CA THR A 37 2.10 18.89 15.47
C THR A 37 0.68 18.46 15.81
N ALA A 38 -0.38 19.06 15.26
CA ALA A 38 -1.79 18.74 15.51
C ALA A 38 -2.12 17.27 15.28
N VAL A 39 -1.48 16.71 14.26
CA VAL A 39 -1.58 15.29 13.95
C VAL A 39 -0.85 14.41 14.99
N ARG A 40 0.23 14.93 15.60
CA ARG A 40 0.91 14.31 16.75
C ARG A 40 0.15 14.52 18.06
N LEU A 41 -0.71 15.53 18.14
CA LEU A 41 -1.47 15.90 19.35
C LEU A 41 -2.57 14.89 19.73
N SER A 42 -3.07 14.08 18.80
CA SER A 42 -3.94 12.95 19.14
C SER A 42 -3.22 11.82 19.90
N THR A 43 -1.90 11.88 20.02
CA THR A 43 -1.05 10.96 20.82
C THR A 43 -0.43 11.67 22.03
N ASP A 44 -0.72 12.96 22.24
CA ASP A 44 0.03 13.84 23.13
C ASP A 44 -0.53 13.97 24.55
N SER A 45 -1.22 12.94 25.04
CA SER A 45 -1.29 12.74 26.50
C SER A 45 0.08 12.33 27.08
N ILE A 46 1.13 12.23 26.26
CA ILE A 46 2.45 11.66 26.60
C ILE A 46 3.55 12.73 26.72
N PHE A 47 3.52 13.90 26.06
CA PHE A 47 4.70 14.80 26.03
C PHE A 47 4.52 16.25 26.51
N GLY A 48 3.40 16.61 27.14
CA GLY A 48 3.33 17.74 28.08
C GLY A 48 3.80 19.12 27.56
N TRP A 49 3.78 19.34 26.24
CA TRP A 49 4.35 20.56 25.65
C TRP A 49 3.30 21.67 25.48
N THR A 50 3.44 22.66 26.37
CA THR A 50 2.99 24.07 26.29
C THR A 50 1.55 24.39 26.70
N GLY A 51 1.43 25.42 27.55
CA GLY A 51 0.16 26.02 27.96
C GLY A 51 -0.54 26.66 26.75
N ARG A 52 -1.75 26.21 26.45
CA ARG A 52 -2.52 26.69 25.31
C ARG A 52 -3.42 27.84 25.70
N ARG A 53 -3.43 28.89 24.87
CA ARG A 53 -4.57 29.80 24.73
C ARG A 53 -5.79 28.95 24.33
N ALA A 54 -6.96 29.25 24.89
CA ALA A 54 -8.18 28.55 24.51
C ALA A 54 -8.41 28.72 23.00
N SER A 55 -8.42 27.61 22.26
CA SER A 55 -8.65 27.59 20.81
C SER A 55 -10.12 27.90 20.52
N SER A 56 -10.39 28.64 19.45
CA SER A 56 -11.76 28.97 19.09
C SER A 56 -12.52 27.75 18.55
N GLY A 57 -13.85 27.81 18.56
CA GLY A 57 -14.68 26.72 18.04
C GLY A 57 -14.39 26.38 16.56
N ILE A 58 -14.03 27.39 15.76
CA ILE A 58 -13.69 27.22 14.34
C ILE A 58 -12.32 26.56 14.18
N GLU A 59 -11.33 26.97 14.98
CA GLU A 59 -10.02 26.32 14.99
C GLU A 59 -10.12 24.83 15.37
N VAL A 60 -10.93 24.50 16.37
CA VAL A 60 -11.17 23.11 16.79
C VAL A 60 -11.79 22.30 15.65
N ALA A 61 -12.73 22.86 14.89
CA ALA A 61 -13.32 22.18 13.74
C ALA A 61 -12.28 21.91 12.63
N ILE A 62 -11.42 22.88 12.33
CA ILE A 62 -10.34 22.73 11.34
C ILE A 62 -9.34 21.66 11.77
N LEU A 63 -8.97 21.64 13.05
CA LEU A 63 -8.08 20.63 13.62
C LEU A 63 -8.70 19.23 13.60
N ALA A 64 -10.00 19.11 13.86
CA ALA A 64 -10.71 17.84 13.78
C ALA A 64 -10.73 17.28 12.35
N ILE A 65 -11.01 18.12 11.35
CA ILE A 65 -10.97 17.73 9.93
C ILE A 65 -9.55 17.33 9.52
N GLN A 66 -8.55 18.10 9.95
CA GLN A 66 -7.15 17.79 9.68
C GLN A 66 -6.75 16.42 10.27
N GLY A 67 -7.15 16.14 11.51
CA GLY A 67 -6.93 14.85 12.17
C GLY A 67 -7.59 13.72 11.41
N TRP A 68 -8.90 13.84 11.12
CA TRP A 68 -9.65 12.82 10.38
C TRP A 68 -9.03 12.49 9.02
N PHE A 69 -8.66 13.51 8.24
CA PHE A 69 -8.05 13.31 6.93
C PHE A 69 -6.67 12.66 7.03
N HIS A 70 -5.89 12.96 8.07
CA HIS A 70 -4.62 12.27 8.31
C HIS A 70 -4.82 10.77 8.57
N TRP A 71 -5.76 10.40 9.44
CA TRP A 71 -6.08 8.99 9.73
C TRP A 71 -6.58 8.25 8.49
N LEU A 72 -7.35 8.93 7.63
CA LEU A 72 -7.77 8.39 6.33
C LEU A 72 -6.57 8.12 5.42
N LEU A 73 -5.67 9.09 5.26
CA LEU A 73 -4.48 8.92 4.43
C LEU A 73 -3.54 7.84 4.98
N LEU A 74 -3.38 7.75 6.29
CA LEU A 74 -2.58 6.72 6.94
C LEU A 74 -3.16 5.33 6.65
N SER A 75 -4.49 5.19 6.73
CA SER A 75 -5.20 3.94 6.40
C SER A 75 -5.02 3.56 4.93
N ILE A 76 -5.17 4.51 4.01
CA ILE A 76 -4.96 4.28 2.57
C ILE A 76 -3.50 3.89 2.30
N ALA A 77 -2.54 4.61 2.87
CA ALA A 77 -1.13 4.31 2.72
C ALA A 77 -0.80 2.91 3.24
N GLY A 78 -1.30 2.56 4.43
CA GLY A 78 -1.16 1.22 5.00
C GLY A 78 -1.74 0.13 4.09
N ALA A 79 -2.96 0.35 3.58
CA ALA A 79 -3.62 -0.58 2.66
C ALA A 79 -2.81 -0.77 1.37
N VAL A 80 -2.28 0.31 0.77
CA VAL A 80 -1.45 0.23 -0.45
C VAL A 80 -0.14 -0.50 -0.20
N ILE A 81 0.51 -0.24 0.94
CA ILE A 81 1.76 -0.93 1.31
C ILE A 81 1.50 -2.43 1.49
N VAL A 82 0.47 -2.80 2.24
CA VAL A 82 0.10 -4.21 2.46
C VAL A 82 -0.27 -4.87 1.13
N ALA A 83 -1.09 -4.23 0.29
CA ALA A 83 -1.46 -4.75 -1.02
C ALA A 83 -0.25 -4.99 -1.94
N ARG A 84 0.80 -4.17 -1.84
CA ARG A 84 2.05 -4.36 -2.59
C ARG A 84 2.92 -5.45 -1.98
N ALA A 85 3.02 -5.50 -0.65
CA ALA A 85 3.81 -6.51 0.06
C ALA A 85 3.23 -7.93 -0.12
N LEU A 86 1.91 -8.05 -0.25
CA LEU A 86 1.23 -9.32 -0.47
C LEU A 86 1.22 -9.77 -1.94
N LYS A 87 1.76 -8.99 -2.89
CA LYS A 87 1.88 -9.47 -4.27
C LYS A 87 2.81 -10.69 -4.29
N PRO A 88 2.30 -11.87 -4.68
CA PRO A 88 3.11 -13.06 -4.65
C PRO A 88 4.29 -12.91 -5.61
N LEU A 89 5.48 -13.20 -5.10
CA LEU A 89 6.68 -13.28 -5.94
C LEU A 89 6.51 -14.42 -6.95
N ARG A 90 7.21 -14.34 -8.07
CA ARG A 90 7.25 -15.43 -9.05
C ARG A 90 7.80 -16.70 -8.38
N GLN A 91 6.95 -17.70 -8.21
CA GLN A 91 7.28 -18.96 -7.53
C GLN A 91 7.55 -20.12 -8.50
N VAL A 92 7.23 -19.93 -9.78
CA VAL A 92 7.26 -20.95 -10.82
C VAL A 92 8.09 -20.50 -12.00
N ILE A 93 8.94 -21.40 -12.50
CA ILE A 93 9.70 -21.25 -13.73
C ILE A 93 9.32 -22.37 -14.69
N PHE A 94 9.14 -22.01 -15.95
CA PHE A 94 8.98 -22.96 -17.04
C PHE A 94 10.31 -23.13 -17.76
N ALA A 95 10.61 -24.35 -18.20
CA ALA A 95 11.75 -24.58 -19.07
C ALA A 95 11.58 -23.77 -20.37
N PRO A 96 12.67 -23.19 -20.91
CA PRO A 96 12.62 -22.45 -22.17
C PRO A 96 12.30 -23.36 -23.35
N ASP A 97 12.68 -24.64 -23.25
CA ASP A 97 12.50 -25.62 -24.31
C ASP A 97 11.31 -26.54 -24.01
N ALA A 98 10.52 -26.80 -25.05
CA ALA A 98 9.52 -27.86 -25.08
C ALA A 98 10.04 -29.00 -25.95
N CYS A 99 9.81 -30.24 -25.53
CA CYS A 99 10.19 -31.41 -26.32
C CYS A 99 8.93 -32.01 -26.95
N LEU A 100 8.93 -32.10 -28.28
CA LEU A 100 7.90 -32.77 -29.05
C LEU A 100 8.36 -34.20 -29.35
N SER A 101 7.65 -35.18 -28.79
CA SER A 101 7.74 -36.57 -29.20
C SER A 101 6.71 -36.87 -30.28
N ASP A 102 6.70 -38.09 -30.83
CA ASP A 102 5.83 -38.49 -31.94
C ASP A 102 4.33 -38.26 -31.67
N ARG A 103 3.92 -38.27 -30.39
CA ARG A 103 2.51 -38.10 -29.97
C ARG A 103 2.27 -37.08 -28.86
N ASP A 104 3.32 -36.67 -28.15
CA ASP A 104 3.19 -35.88 -26.92
C ASP A 104 4.09 -34.64 -26.96
N LEU A 105 3.53 -33.50 -26.58
CA LEU A 105 4.27 -32.27 -26.32
C LEU A 105 4.54 -32.16 -24.82
N SER A 106 5.81 -32.18 -24.43
CA SER A 106 6.23 -32.14 -23.04
C SER A 106 6.85 -30.78 -22.67
N VAL A 107 6.36 -30.20 -21.57
CA VAL A 107 6.86 -28.93 -21.00
C VAL A 107 7.17 -29.17 -19.53
N ARG A 108 8.34 -28.69 -19.08
CA ARG A 108 8.79 -28.85 -17.70
C ARG A 108 8.57 -27.57 -16.91
N MET A 109 8.15 -27.73 -15.65
CA MET A 109 7.92 -26.65 -14.70
C MET A 109 8.65 -26.96 -13.39
N GLN A 110 9.28 -25.95 -12.79
CA GLN A 110 9.94 -26.06 -11.49
C GLN A 110 9.42 -25.01 -10.51
N VAL A 111 9.16 -25.43 -9.27
CA VAL A 111 8.87 -24.52 -8.15
C VAL A 111 10.19 -24.10 -7.52
N ILE A 112 10.46 -22.79 -7.48
CA ILE A 112 11.75 -22.24 -7.01
C ILE A 112 11.93 -22.49 -5.51
N ARG A 113 10.87 -22.26 -4.72
CA ARG A 113 10.90 -22.33 -3.25
C ARG A 113 10.11 -23.52 -2.72
N HIS A 114 10.40 -24.71 -3.25
CA HIS A 114 9.68 -25.94 -2.93
C HIS A 114 9.70 -26.33 -1.44
N SER A 115 10.72 -25.93 -0.68
CA SER A 115 10.85 -26.27 0.74
C SER A 115 9.96 -25.43 1.66
N THR A 116 9.58 -24.23 1.23
CA THR A 116 8.83 -23.26 2.06
C THR A 116 7.43 -22.97 1.52
N VAL A 117 7.16 -23.30 0.25
CA VAL A 117 5.93 -22.92 -0.44
C VAL A 117 5.32 -24.12 -1.13
N THR A 118 4.09 -24.45 -0.72
CA THR A 118 3.24 -25.45 -1.39
C THR A 118 2.17 -24.72 -2.20
N LEU A 119 2.11 -25.00 -3.50
CA LEU A 119 1.09 -24.46 -4.40
C LEU A 119 -0.15 -25.37 -4.40
N TYR A 120 -1.32 -24.78 -4.16
CA TYR A 120 -2.61 -25.48 -4.18
C TYR A 120 -3.44 -25.07 -5.39
N ASN A 121 -4.32 -25.95 -5.85
CA ASN A 121 -5.28 -25.69 -6.94
C ASN A 121 -4.61 -25.15 -8.21
N LEU A 122 -3.53 -25.80 -8.65
CA LEU A 122 -2.84 -25.44 -9.88
C LEU A 122 -3.70 -25.75 -11.10
N GLN A 123 -3.86 -24.76 -11.98
CA GLN A 123 -4.53 -24.91 -13.27
C GLN A 123 -3.53 -24.60 -14.39
N PHE A 124 -3.47 -25.49 -15.37
CA PHE A 124 -2.59 -25.34 -16.52
C PHE A 124 -3.42 -25.04 -17.76
N THR A 125 -2.95 -24.08 -18.55
CA THR A 125 -3.52 -23.76 -19.87
C THR A 125 -2.37 -23.64 -20.85
N MET A 126 -2.54 -24.21 -22.04
CA MET A 126 -1.52 -24.22 -23.10
C MET A 126 -2.17 -23.67 -24.36
N ASN A 127 -1.61 -22.58 -24.87
CA ASN A 127 -2.12 -21.90 -26.05
C ASN A 127 -1.06 -21.93 -27.14
N LEU A 128 -1.42 -22.45 -28.31
CA LEU A 128 -0.61 -22.36 -29.52
C LEU A 128 -0.98 -21.07 -30.25
N VAL A 129 0.00 -20.18 -30.44
CA VAL A 129 -0.16 -18.97 -31.25
C VAL A 129 0.67 -19.16 -32.52
N ALA A 130 0.01 -19.30 -33.67
CA ALA A 130 0.71 -19.39 -34.95
C ALA A 130 0.87 -18.03 -35.62
N SER A 131 1.78 -17.97 -36.60
CA SER A 131 1.95 -16.82 -37.48
C SER A 131 0.62 -16.47 -38.15
N GLY A 132 0.19 -15.21 -38.04
CA GLY A 132 -1.13 -14.73 -38.48
C GLY A 132 -2.16 -14.48 -37.37
N GLY A 133 -1.74 -14.52 -36.09
CA GLY A 133 -2.57 -14.10 -34.95
C GLY A 133 -3.67 -15.09 -34.54
N LYS A 134 -3.67 -16.29 -35.11
CA LYS A 134 -4.59 -17.36 -34.72
C LYS A 134 -4.07 -18.07 -33.48
N SER A 135 -4.91 -18.15 -32.45
CA SER A 135 -4.64 -18.85 -31.20
C SER A 135 -5.56 -20.06 -31.05
N TRP A 136 -4.99 -21.22 -30.71
CA TRP A 136 -5.74 -22.41 -30.35
C TRP A 136 -5.37 -22.87 -28.95
N THR A 137 -6.36 -23.18 -28.13
CA THR A 137 -6.15 -23.83 -26.83
C THR A 137 -5.86 -25.31 -27.07
N LEU A 138 -4.68 -25.76 -26.67
CA LEU A 138 -4.30 -27.16 -26.80
C LEU A 138 -4.93 -27.97 -25.65
N PRO A 139 -5.52 -29.14 -25.94
CA PRO A 139 -6.05 -30.00 -24.90
C PRO A 139 -4.90 -30.55 -24.07
N ILE A 140 -4.87 -30.20 -22.78
CA ILE A 140 -3.91 -30.76 -21.84
C ILE A 140 -4.55 -31.98 -21.18
N SER A 141 -4.00 -33.16 -21.44
CA SER A 141 -4.30 -34.37 -20.68
C SER A 141 -3.22 -34.55 -19.62
N VAL A 142 -3.51 -34.21 -18.36
CA VAL A 142 -2.61 -34.52 -17.24
C VAL A 142 -3.19 -35.73 -16.50
N PRO A 143 -2.77 -36.97 -16.82
CA PRO A 143 -3.31 -38.16 -16.15
C PRO A 143 -2.92 -38.24 -14.68
N THR A 144 -1.86 -37.54 -14.27
CA THR A 144 -1.38 -37.48 -12.89
C THR A 144 -0.92 -36.05 -12.58
N LEU A 145 -1.58 -35.40 -11.62
CA LEU A 145 -0.97 -34.28 -10.92
C LEU A 145 0.30 -34.84 -10.26
N ALA A 146 1.46 -34.66 -10.89
CA ALA A 146 2.72 -35.03 -10.29
C ALA A 146 2.85 -34.21 -8.99
N ARG A 147 2.45 -34.81 -7.87
CA ARG A 147 2.66 -34.29 -6.53
C ARG A 147 4.16 -34.37 -6.31
N TRP A 148 4.87 -33.32 -6.70
CA TRP A 148 6.29 -33.18 -6.42
C TRP A 148 6.44 -32.89 -4.93
N THR A 149 6.35 -33.94 -4.11
CA THR A 149 6.89 -33.90 -2.76
C THR A 149 8.40 -34.00 -2.94
N SER A 150 9.10 -32.87 -2.84
CA SER A 150 10.54 -32.87 -2.57
C SER A 150 10.76 -33.33 -1.12
N ALA A 151 10.35 -34.55 -0.80
CA ALA A 151 10.93 -35.30 0.29
C ALA A 151 11.94 -36.22 -0.40
N MET A 152 13.16 -35.73 -0.60
CA MET A 152 14.28 -36.68 -0.62
C MET A 152 14.26 -37.34 0.76
N PRO A 153 14.25 -38.68 0.87
CA PRO A 153 14.63 -39.31 2.12
C PRO A 153 16.08 -38.92 2.40
N LEU A 154 16.32 -38.41 3.62
CA LEU A 154 17.64 -38.36 4.23
C LEU A 154 18.23 -39.78 4.30
#